data_AF-A0A9E5N7U3-F1
#
_entry.id   AF-A0A9E5N7U3-F1
#
_cell.length_a   1.000
_cell.length_b   1.000
_cell.length_c   1.000
_cell.angle_alpha   90.00
_cell.angle_beta   90.00
_cell.angle_gamma   90.00
#
_symmetry.space_group_name_H-M   'P 1'
#
loop_
_entity.id
_entity.type
_entity.pdbx_description
1 polymer ?
#
loop_
_entity_poly.entity_id
_entity_poly.type
_entity_poly.pdbx_seq_one_letter_code
_entity_poly.pdbx_strand_id
1 'polypeptide(L)'
;MTPEQRRTLIFVLLLCFVFLTGVAYLARYMRPSGMGWGREEPVIPSHPDAQNELRHKQEMLGWQSLTFEVNKNYPSTAVFDYYRGLLKSEGYSPIPTGQEPTWQPTDMEEGKRRLIMTGYWVDPEGLRVLQLDVSCVEEFTRDPESGRLISQEILPGQRVELTLSRKVFLPSDEG
;
A
#
# COMPACT_ATOMS: atom_id res chain seq x y z
N MET A 1 43.68 -40.44 23.14
CA MET A 1 42.25 -40.11 23.10
C MET A 1 41.46 -41.39 23.31
N THR A 2 40.70 -41.47 24.40
CA THR A 2 39.96 -42.68 24.76
C THR A 2 38.71 -42.84 23.88
N PRO A 3 38.16 -44.05 23.72
CA PRO A 3 36.94 -44.28 22.94
C PRO A 3 35.74 -43.46 23.46
N GLU A 4 35.68 -43.17 24.76
CA GLU A 4 34.67 -42.27 25.35
C GLU A 4 34.86 -40.83 24.91
N GLN A 5 36.10 -40.31 24.92
CA GLN A 5 36.40 -38.96 24.42
C GLN A 5 36.04 -38.79 22.93
N ARG A 6 36.22 -39.84 22.11
CA ARG A 6 35.82 -39.83 20.69
C ARG A 6 34.30 -39.74 20.53
N ARG A 7 33.54 -40.51 21.31
CA ARG A 7 32.06 -40.47 21.28
C ARG A 7 31.53 -39.12 21.71
N THR A 8 32.06 -38.54 22.78
CA THR A 8 31.69 -37.22 23.26
C THR A 8 31.99 -36.15 22.20
N LEU A 9 33.16 -36.21 21.55
CA LEU A 9 33.52 -35.24 20.51
C LEU A 9 32.61 -35.33 19.28
N ILE A 10 32.25 -36.54 18.83
CA ILE A 10 31.31 -36.73 17.72
C ILE A 10 29.92 -36.17 18.08
N PHE A 11 29.46 -36.40 19.31
CA PHE A 11 28.17 -35.91 19.78
C PHE A 11 28.11 -34.37 19.83
N VAL A 12 29.18 -33.74 20.30
CA VAL A 12 29.33 -32.28 20.31
C VAL A 12 29.33 -31.71 18.89
N LEU A 13 30.05 -32.34 17.95
CA LEU A 13 30.09 -31.90 16.55
C LEU A 13 28.71 -31.99 15.88
N LEU A 14 27.94 -33.06 16.15
CA LEU A 14 26.58 -33.21 15.64
C LEU A 14 25.63 -32.14 16.20
N LEU A 15 25.71 -31.85 17.50
CA LEU A 15 24.95 -30.77 18.14
C LEU A 15 25.29 -29.41 17.54
N CYS A 16 26.58 -29.12 17.34
CA CYS A 16 27.02 -27.88 16.69
C CYS A 16 26.49 -27.79 15.26
N PHE A 17 26.50 -28.89 14.49
CA PHE A 17 25.98 -28.91 13.12
C PHE A 17 24.48 -28.62 13.10
N VAL A 18 23.68 -29.31 13.93
CA VAL A 18 22.24 -29.07 14.03
C VAL A 18 21.95 -27.63 14.44
N PHE A 19 22.66 -27.12 15.45
CA PHE A 19 22.51 -25.73 15.89
C PHE A 19 22.85 -24.72 14.78
N LEU A 20 23.97 -24.90 14.08
CA LEU A 20 24.36 -24.02 12.98
C LEU A 20 23.37 -24.07 11.82
N THR A 21 22.87 -25.25 11.46
CA THR A 21 21.84 -25.37 10.43
C THR A 21 20.51 -24.75 10.87
N GLY A 22 20.12 -24.90 12.14
CA GLY A 22 18.93 -24.30 12.72
C GLY A 22 19.02 -22.77 12.73
N VAL A 23 20.16 -22.22 13.16
CA VAL A 23 20.41 -20.77 13.14
C VAL A 23 20.46 -20.24 11.70
N ALA A 24 21.08 -20.94 10.75
CA ALA A 24 21.08 -20.54 9.35
C ALA A 24 19.67 -20.55 8.74
N TYR A 25 18.85 -21.54 9.09
CA TYR A 25 17.46 -21.63 8.65
C TYR A 25 16.61 -20.53 9.28
N LEU A 26 16.79 -20.27 10.58
CA LEU A 26 16.12 -19.19 11.30
C LEU A 26 16.55 -17.81 10.77
N ALA A 27 17.84 -17.62 10.47
CA ALA A 27 18.35 -16.40 9.85
C ALA A 27 17.84 -16.20 8.41
N ARG A 28 17.53 -17.28 7.69
CA ARG A 28 16.88 -17.19 6.38
C ARG A 28 15.40 -16.83 6.49
N TYR A 29 14.74 -17.27 7.56
CA TYR A 29 13.33 -16.98 7.84
C TYR A 29 13.13 -15.59 8.48
N MET A 30 14.10 -15.14 9.28
CA MET A 30 14.13 -13.84 9.94
C MET A 30 14.92 -12.79 9.16
N ARG A 31 15.49 -13.12 8.00
CA ARG A 31 16.06 -12.11 7.12
C ARG A 31 14.92 -11.21 6.67
N PRO A 32 14.90 -9.91 7.03
CA PRO A 32 14.04 -8.98 6.33
C PRO A 32 14.44 -9.05 4.87
N SER A 33 13.49 -9.42 4.02
CA SER A 33 13.66 -9.40 2.59
C SER A 33 14.10 -8.00 2.17
N GLY A 34 15.36 -7.85 1.76
CA GLY A 34 15.82 -6.67 1.03
C GLY A 34 16.60 -5.63 1.84
N MET A 35 17.86 -5.94 2.17
CA MET A 35 18.90 -4.90 2.18
C MET A 35 19.65 -4.96 0.84
N GLY A 36 18.89 -4.74 -0.24
CA GLY A 36 19.41 -4.70 -1.61
C GLY A 36 19.67 -3.27 -2.02
N TRP A 37 20.92 -2.81 -1.94
CA TRP A 37 21.39 -1.49 -2.42
C TRP A 37 21.37 -1.35 -3.96
N GLY A 38 20.38 -1.91 -4.64
CA GLY A 38 20.35 -1.92 -6.10
C GLY A 38 19.06 -2.44 -6.74
N ARG A 39 17.93 -2.45 -6.01
CA ARG A 39 16.66 -2.77 -6.63
C ARG A 39 16.09 -1.52 -7.30
N GLU A 40 15.65 -1.69 -8.54
CA GLU A 40 14.98 -0.63 -9.29
C GLU A 40 13.78 -0.10 -8.48
N GLU A 41 13.62 1.22 -8.49
CA GLU A 41 12.49 1.87 -7.86
C GLU A 41 11.18 1.31 -8.43
N PRO A 42 10.24 0.83 -7.59
CA PRO A 42 8.99 0.27 -8.08
C PRO A 42 8.22 1.34 -8.85
N VAL A 43 7.69 0.94 -10.00
CA VAL A 43 6.92 1.80 -10.89
C VAL A 43 5.45 1.61 -10.60
N ILE A 44 4.69 2.70 -10.46
CA ILE A 44 3.25 2.63 -10.28
C ILE A 44 2.60 2.06 -11.55
N PRO A 45 1.93 0.89 -11.48
CA PRO A 45 1.29 0.28 -12.64
C PRO A 45 0.08 1.11 -13.10
N SER A 46 -0.16 1.17 -14.41
CA SER A 46 -1.37 1.79 -14.97
C SER A 46 -2.61 0.94 -14.71
N HIS A 47 -3.77 1.59 -14.66
CA HIS A 47 -5.07 0.92 -14.70
C HIS A 47 -5.47 0.69 -16.17
N PRO A 48 -6.06 -0.47 -16.54
CA PRO A 48 -6.39 -0.78 -17.94
C PRO A 48 -7.37 0.22 -18.58
N ASP A 49 -8.32 0.74 -17.80
CA ASP A 49 -9.31 1.73 -18.26
C ASP A 49 -8.91 3.19 -17.99
N ALA A 50 -7.63 3.46 -17.74
CA ALA A 50 -7.17 4.81 -17.43
C ALA A 50 -7.29 5.75 -18.65
N GLN A 51 -7.83 6.93 -18.42
CA GLN A 51 -7.92 8.04 -19.36
C GLN A 51 -7.16 9.24 -18.80
N ASN A 52 -6.62 10.09 -19.68
CA ASN A 52 -5.93 11.31 -19.28
C ASN A 52 -4.80 11.08 -18.26
N GLU A 53 -4.01 10.01 -18.46
CA GLU A 53 -2.91 9.67 -17.55
C GLU A 53 -1.85 10.79 -17.49
N LEU A 54 -1.51 11.21 -16.28
CA LEU A 54 -0.44 12.15 -15.99
C LEU A 54 0.48 11.53 -14.94
N ARG A 55 1.75 11.35 -15.31
CA ARG A 55 2.80 10.80 -14.44
C ARG A 55 3.75 11.91 -14.01
N HIS A 56 3.97 12.03 -12.71
CA HIS A 56 4.98 12.93 -12.16
C HIS A 56 6.00 12.13 -11.36
N LYS A 57 7.29 12.41 -11.57
CA LYS A 57 8.39 11.77 -10.85
C LYS A 57 9.33 12.85 -10.34
N GLN A 58 9.59 12.86 -9.04
CA GLN A 58 10.54 13.76 -8.41
C GLN A 58 11.67 12.95 -7.78
N GLU A 59 12.76 12.82 -8.54
CA GLU A 59 13.89 11.93 -8.22
C GLU A 59 14.57 12.28 -6.89
N MET A 60 14.69 13.58 -6.57
CA MET A 60 15.34 14.02 -5.33
C MET A 60 14.61 13.60 -4.05
N LEU A 61 13.28 13.43 -4.10
CA LEU A 61 12.47 13.07 -2.94
C LEU A 61 12.05 11.60 -2.94
N GLY A 62 12.42 10.83 -3.97
CA GLY A 62 11.96 9.44 -4.14
C GLY A 62 10.43 9.33 -4.21
N TRP A 63 9.81 10.34 -4.81
CA TRP A 63 8.36 10.50 -4.92
C TRP A 63 7.93 10.29 -6.36
N GLN A 64 6.86 9.53 -6.55
CA GLN A 64 6.19 9.35 -7.84
C GLN A 64 4.69 9.48 -7.66
N SER A 65 4.00 10.07 -8.63
CA SER A 65 2.55 10.01 -8.71
C SER A 65 2.06 9.67 -10.10
N LEU A 66 0.88 9.06 -10.13
CA LEU A 66 0.10 8.77 -11.33
C LEU A 66 -1.32 9.24 -11.08
N THR A 67 -1.80 10.15 -11.92
CA THR A 67 -3.19 10.62 -11.89
C THR A 67 -3.89 10.28 -13.19
N PHE A 68 -5.15 9.85 -13.12
CA PHE A 68 -5.96 9.50 -14.29
C PHE A 68 -7.45 9.53 -13.96
N GLU A 69 -8.27 9.40 -15.00
CA GLU A 69 -9.73 9.31 -14.92
C GLU A 69 -10.20 7.93 -15.38
N VAL A 70 -11.29 7.42 -14.81
CA VAL A 70 -11.99 6.21 -15.30
C VAL A 70 -13.43 6.52 -15.69
N ASN A 71 -13.99 5.68 -16.57
CA ASN A 71 -15.29 5.87 -17.21
C ASN A 71 -16.44 6.10 -16.21
N LYS A 72 -17.44 6.85 -16.64
CA LYS A 72 -18.70 7.20 -15.97
C LYS A 72 -19.50 6.01 -15.43
N ASN A 73 -19.40 4.83 -16.08
CA ASN A 73 -20.13 3.61 -15.69
C ASN A 73 -19.29 2.64 -14.83
N TYR A 74 -18.10 3.05 -14.40
CA TYR A 74 -17.20 2.19 -13.65
C TYR A 74 -17.70 2.02 -12.20
N PRO A 75 -17.80 0.80 -11.65
CA PRO A 75 -18.25 0.61 -10.28
C PRO A 75 -17.39 1.42 -9.30
N SER A 76 -18.01 2.00 -8.27
CA SER A 76 -17.35 2.92 -7.34
C SER A 76 -16.14 2.30 -6.63
N THR A 77 -16.14 1.00 -6.35
CA THR A 77 -15.03 0.31 -5.69
C THR A 77 -14.06 -0.38 -6.65
N ALA A 78 -14.36 -0.46 -7.94
CA ALA A 78 -13.64 -1.35 -8.86
C ALA A 78 -12.16 -0.97 -9.03
N VAL A 79 -11.83 0.33 -9.01
CA VAL A 79 -10.42 0.80 -9.05
C VAL A 79 -9.66 0.31 -7.82
N PHE A 80 -10.29 0.44 -6.65
CA PHE A 80 -9.70 -0.01 -5.40
C PHE A 80 -9.47 -1.52 -5.41
N ASP A 81 -10.47 -2.28 -5.86
CA ASP A 81 -10.42 -3.74 -5.95
C ASP A 81 -9.32 -4.23 -6.89
N TYR A 82 -9.15 -3.55 -8.03
CA TYR A 82 -8.08 -3.80 -8.98
C TYR A 82 -6.71 -3.64 -8.33
N TYR A 83 -6.42 -2.48 -7.74
CA TYR A 83 -5.11 -2.23 -7.13
C TYR A 83 -4.87 -3.14 -5.93
N ARG A 84 -5.89 -3.40 -5.11
CA ARG A 84 -5.78 -4.36 -4.00
C ARG A 84 -5.36 -5.75 -4.48
N GLY A 85 -5.93 -6.24 -5.58
CA GLY A 85 -5.58 -7.52 -6.18
C GLY A 85 -4.16 -7.53 -6.76
N LEU A 86 -3.83 -6.50 -7.54
CA LEU A 86 -2.52 -6.34 -8.18
C LEU A 86 -1.39 -6.25 -7.15
N LEU A 87 -1.52 -5.34 -6.18
CA LEU A 87 -0.52 -5.09 -5.14
C LEU A 87 -0.32 -6.33 -4.26
N LYS A 88 -1.39 -7.07 -3.95
CA LYS A 88 -1.28 -8.35 -3.24
C LYS A 88 -0.43 -9.37 -4.02
N SER A 89 -0.59 -9.44 -5.35
CA SER A 89 0.21 -10.33 -6.20
C SER A 89 1.68 -9.91 -6.30
N GLU A 90 1.97 -8.61 -6.16
CA GLU A 90 3.31 -8.03 -6.13
C GLU A 90 3.97 -8.08 -4.73
N GLY A 91 3.27 -8.60 -3.72
CA GLY A 91 3.77 -8.75 -2.36
C GLY A 91 3.68 -7.50 -1.48
N TYR A 92 2.95 -6.47 -1.93
CA TYR A 92 2.66 -5.32 -1.10
C TYR A 92 1.72 -5.72 0.05
N SER A 93 1.97 -5.11 1.22
CA SER A 93 1.18 -5.34 2.42
C SER A 93 0.27 -4.15 2.69
N PRO A 94 -1.04 -4.32 2.88
CA PRO A 94 -1.92 -3.20 3.24
C PRO A 94 -1.50 -2.62 4.59
N ILE A 95 -1.52 -1.29 4.73
CA ILE A 95 -1.36 -0.65 6.03
C ILE A 95 -2.73 -0.69 6.72
N PRO A 96 -2.89 -1.41 7.84
CA PRO A 96 -4.13 -1.36 8.59
C PRO A 96 -4.27 0.03 9.21
N THR A 97 -5.08 0.88 8.60
CA THR A 97 -5.48 2.19 9.14
C THR A 97 -6.53 2.07 10.26
N GLY A 98 -6.90 0.83 10.63
CA GLY A 98 -7.95 0.54 11.60
C GLY A 98 -9.36 0.57 11.02
N GLN A 99 -9.52 0.93 9.74
CA GLN A 99 -10.79 0.92 9.01
C GLN A 99 -10.57 0.42 7.58
N GLU A 100 -11.49 -0.40 7.07
CA GLU A 100 -11.56 -0.68 5.63
C GLU A 100 -11.80 0.64 4.88
N PRO A 101 -11.33 0.75 3.62
CA PRO A 101 -11.55 1.94 2.80
C PRO A 101 -13.05 2.19 2.67
N THR A 102 -13.49 3.34 3.14
CA THR A 102 -14.87 3.79 3.06
C THR A 102 -14.92 5.12 2.33
N TRP A 103 -16.04 5.38 1.65
CA TRP A 103 -16.27 6.66 1.02
C TRP A 103 -16.46 7.74 2.09
N GLN A 104 -15.52 8.66 2.15
CA GLN A 104 -15.57 9.80 3.06
C GLN A 104 -16.03 11.06 2.31
N PRO A 105 -17.11 11.71 2.75
CA PRO A 105 -17.52 12.98 2.19
C PRO A 105 -16.56 14.10 2.61
N THR A 106 -16.25 14.98 1.67
CA THR A 106 -15.46 16.20 1.85
C THR A 106 -16.24 17.41 1.34
N ASP A 107 -16.10 18.53 2.04
CA ASP A 107 -16.87 19.74 1.75
C ASP A 107 -16.36 20.39 0.46
N MET A 108 -17.29 20.71 -0.45
CA MET A 108 -16.99 21.45 -1.67
C MET A 108 -17.86 22.69 -1.80
N GLU A 109 -19.18 22.56 -1.69
CA GLU A 109 -20.15 23.64 -1.87
C GLU A 109 -21.57 23.19 -1.44
N GLU A 110 -22.54 24.10 -1.37
CA GLU A 110 -23.94 23.74 -1.09
C GLU A 110 -24.50 22.86 -2.22
N GLY A 111 -24.96 21.65 -1.88
CA GLY A 111 -25.53 20.70 -2.85
C GLY A 111 -24.51 19.86 -3.63
N LYS A 112 -23.20 20.04 -3.41
CA LYS A 112 -22.15 19.17 -3.97
C LYS A 112 -21.12 18.78 -2.92
N ARG A 113 -20.71 17.52 -2.90
CA ARG A 113 -19.60 17.05 -2.08
C ARG A 113 -18.69 16.13 -2.86
N ARG A 114 -17.40 16.13 -2.54
CA ARG A 114 -16.47 15.13 -3.08
C ARG A 114 -16.46 13.95 -2.14
N LEU A 115 -16.62 12.75 -2.68
CA LEU A 115 -16.38 11.51 -1.96
C LEU A 115 -14.95 11.07 -2.25
N ILE A 116 -14.21 10.66 -1.23
CA ILE A 116 -12.85 10.14 -1.36
C ILE A 116 -12.78 8.77 -0.70
N MET A 117 -12.14 7.82 -1.37
CA MET A 117 -11.77 6.53 -0.83
C MET A 117 -10.27 6.39 -0.89
N THR A 118 -9.65 6.14 0.26
CA THR A 118 -8.20 6.10 0.38
C THR A 118 -7.72 4.71 0.81
N GLY A 119 -6.66 4.23 0.15
CA GLY A 119 -5.95 2.99 0.49
C GLY A 119 -4.46 3.22 0.64
N TYR A 120 -3.83 2.41 1.49
CA TYR A 120 -2.40 2.44 1.73
C TYR A 120 -1.79 1.05 1.68
N TRP A 121 -0.65 0.93 1.00
CA TRP A 121 0.14 -0.28 0.96
C TRP A 121 1.61 0.03 1.16
N VAL A 122 2.31 -0.89 1.80
CA VAL A 122 3.77 -0.87 1.97
C VAL A 122 4.35 -1.85 0.97
N ASP A 123 5.44 -1.44 0.32
CA ASP A 123 6.17 -2.31 -0.59
C ASP A 123 6.77 -3.53 0.14
N PRO A 124 7.15 -4.61 -0.57
CA PRO A 124 7.69 -5.81 0.06
C PRO A 124 8.94 -5.58 0.94
N GLU A 125 9.63 -4.46 0.74
CA GLU A 125 10.86 -4.10 1.47
C GLU A 125 10.60 -3.23 2.69
N GLY A 126 9.38 -2.71 2.85
CA GLY A 126 9.05 -1.84 3.97
C GLY A 126 9.52 -0.39 3.81
N LEU A 127 10.09 -0.03 2.65
CA LEU A 127 10.79 1.23 2.39
C LEU A 127 9.90 2.31 1.76
N ARG A 128 8.80 1.92 1.12
CA ARG A 128 7.91 2.83 0.39
C ARG A 128 6.46 2.59 0.77
N VAL A 129 5.67 3.66 0.67
CA VAL A 129 4.22 3.63 0.86
C VAL A 129 3.57 4.07 -0.44
N LEU A 130 2.68 3.23 -0.95
CA LEU A 130 1.76 3.57 -2.02
C LEU A 130 0.43 4.00 -1.39
N GLN A 131 0.02 5.22 -1.66
CA GLN A 131 -1.31 5.76 -1.36
C GLN A 131 -2.14 5.74 -2.65
N LEU A 132 -3.38 5.26 -2.56
CA LEU A 132 -4.39 5.34 -3.61
C LEU A 132 -5.52 6.21 -3.11
N ASP A 133 -5.83 7.29 -3.82
CA ASP A 133 -7.02 8.09 -3.61
C ASP A 133 -7.93 7.97 -4.82
N VAL A 134 -9.14 7.47 -4.61
CA VAL A 134 -10.21 7.48 -5.60
C VAL A 134 -11.21 8.54 -5.18
N SER A 135 -11.50 9.48 -6.07
CA SER A 135 -12.42 10.57 -5.80
C SER A 135 -13.51 10.67 -6.84
N CYS A 136 -14.73 10.98 -6.41
CA CYS A 136 -15.84 11.34 -7.28
C CYS A 136 -16.61 12.52 -6.69
N VAL A 137 -17.41 13.17 -7.52
CA VAL A 137 -18.29 14.25 -7.08
C VAL A 137 -19.69 13.68 -6.92
N GLU A 138 -20.36 14.05 -5.86
CA GLU A 138 -21.76 13.73 -5.60
C GLU A 138 -22.56 15.01 -5.53
N GLU A 139 -23.66 15.07 -6.28
CA GLU A 139 -24.69 16.09 -6.14
C GLU A 139 -25.79 15.58 -5.23
N PHE A 140 -26.23 16.43 -4.31
CA PHE A 140 -27.30 16.08 -3.39
C PHE A 140 -28.24 17.26 -3.16
N THR A 141 -29.52 16.96 -3.00
CA THR A 141 -30.52 17.96 -2.61
C THR A 141 -31.01 17.65 -1.20
N ARG A 142 -31.13 18.68 -0.36
CA ARG A 142 -31.72 18.57 0.98
C ARG A 142 -33.02 19.34 1.05
N ASP A 143 -33.93 18.84 1.87
CA ASP A 143 -35.12 19.55 2.26
C ASP A 143 -34.74 20.78 3.09
N PRO A 144 -35.10 22.00 2.68
CA PRO A 144 -34.77 23.21 3.40
C PRO A 144 -35.45 23.30 4.78
N GLU A 145 -36.59 22.64 4.99
CA GLU A 145 -37.29 22.67 6.29
C GLU A 145 -36.80 21.59 7.25
N SER A 146 -36.55 20.37 6.75
CA SER A 146 -36.19 19.22 7.60
C SER A 146 -34.69 18.87 7.59
N GLY A 147 -33.91 19.46 6.68
CA GLY A 147 -32.49 19.16 6.48
C GLY A 147 -32.21 17.75 5.93
N ARG A 148 -33.27 16.97 5.61
CA ARG A 148 -33.18 15.58 5.14
C ARG A 148 -32.72 15.52 3.70
N LEU A 149 -31.98 14.47 3.37
CA LEU A 149 -31.56 14.18 1.99
C LEU A 149 -32.78 13.79 1.14
N ILE A 150 -33.02 14.52 0.05
CA ILE A 150 -34.10 14.26 -0.92
C ILE A 150 -33.58 13.46 -2.11
N SER A 151 -32.42 13.86 -2.65
CA SER A 151 -31.80 13.21 -3.80
C SER A 151 -30.29 13.15 -3.62
N GLN A 152 -29.69 12.14 -4.25
CA GLN A 152 -28.27 11.88 -4.24
C GLN A 152 -27.90 11.26 -5.59
N GLU A 153 -26.96 11.86 -6.30
CA GLU A 153 -26.46 11.37 -7.59
C GLU A 153 -24.93 11.50 -7.63
N ILE A 154 -24.25 10.40 -7.93
CA ILE A 154 -22.80 10.43 -8.14
C ILE A 154 -22.56 10.92 -9.56
N LEU A 155 -21.91 12.08 -9.68
CA LEU A 155 -21.53 12.62 -10.96
C LEU A 155 -20.49 11.73 -11.64
N PRO A 156 -20.58 11.66 -12.97
CA PRO A 156 -19.65 10.88 -13.74
C PRO A 156 -18.22 11.44 -13.73
N GLY A 157 -17.24 10.54 -13.75
CA GLY A 157 -15.82 10.87 -13.75
C GLY A 157 -15.22 10.62 -12.36
N GLN A 158 -14.62 9.43 -12.20
CA GLN A 158 -13.82 9.15 -11.02
C GLN A 158 -12.38 9.55 -11.32
N ARG A 159 -11.82 10.40 -10.48
CA ARG A 159 -10.42 10.79 -10.53
C ARG A 159 -9.64 9.91 -9.57
N VAL A 160 -8.59 9.30 -10.09
CA VAL A 160 -7.70 8.42 -9.36
C VAL A 160 -6.34 9.08 -9.22
N GLU A 161 -5.78 9.04 -8.02
CA GLU A 161 -4.44 9.51 -7.71
C GLU A 161 -3.69 8.41 -6.95
N LEU A 162 -2.58 7.97 -7.52
CA LEU A 162 -1.64 7.06 -6.88
C LEU A 162 -0.40 7.85 -6.54
N THR A 163 0.04 7.75 -5.29
CA THR A 163 1.25 8.39 -4.80
C THR A 163 2.15 7.37 -4.15
N LEU A 164 3.33 7.17 -4.73
CA LEU A 164 4.40 6.37 -4.15
C LEU A 164 5.39 7.31 -3.48
N SER A 165 5.54 7.15 -2.17
CA SER A 165 6.46 7.93 -1.34
C SER A 165 7.45 7.02 -0.64
N ARG A 166 8.69 7.49 -0.49
CA ARG A 166 9.67 6.82 0.37
C ARG A 166 9.29 7.07 1.83
N LYS A 167 9.32 6.02 2.67
CA LYS A 167 9.22 6.20 4.12
C LYS A 167 10.41 7.00 4.60
N VAL A 168 10.14 8.18 5.16
CA VAL A 168 11.13 8.94 5.92
C VAL A 168 11.01 8.45 7.36
N PHE A 169 11.93 7.56 7.78
CA PHE A 169 12.11 7.29 9.20
C PHE A 169 12.82 8.50 9.79
N LEU A 170 12.06 9.38 10.45
CA LEU A 170 12.67 10.33 11.36
C LEU A 170 13.28 9.50 12.51
N PRO A 171 14.57 9.67 12.85
CA PRO A 171 15.09 9.08 14.07
C PRO A 171 14.21 9.58 15.21
N SER A 172 13.62 8.66 15.97
CA SER A 172 12.92 9.01 17.19
C SER A 172 13.92 9.65 18.12
N ASP A 173 13.69 10.91 18.50
CA ASP A 173 14.35 11.52 19.65
C ASP A 173 13.84 10.81 20.91
N GLU A 174 14.31 9.59 21.14
CA GLU A 174 14.32 8.96 22.45
C GLU A 174 15.76 8.95 22.94
N GLY A 175 16.12 10.03 23.64
CA GLY A 175 17.30 10.18 24.48
C GLY A 175 16.88 10.81 25.79
#